data_AF-A0A7S4RGF6-F1
#
_entry.id   AF-A0A7S4RGF6-F1
#
_cell.length_a   1.000
_cell.length_b   1.000
_cell.length_c   1.000
_cell.angle_alpha   90.00
_cell.angle_beta   90.00
_cell.angle_gamma   90.00
#
_symmetry.space_group_name_H-M   'P 1'
#
loop_
_entity.id
_entity.type
_entity.pdbx_description
1 polymer ?
#
loop_
_entity_poly.entity_id
_entity_poly.type
_entity_poly.pdbx_seq_one_letter_code
_entity_poly.pdbx_strand_id
1 'polypeptide(L)'
;MMTTAKTNPSLFVSTSNDKPKLLTISFASDPSASLGAQLLSHDKGLVEDMFNPAYASILRLVDGETIAKKSGVAIGDAIVAVNGEGFRRLAPEYDESQLEHITAAVNGISLHNNNNNNNENSGNDDEDAKKQKNRVVSENKNNDSYNLLLTKIKSIKKAADPKQPLLLSLERYGWDSKVNAWRRFLIARNGDVAAATKMMTAHTTWKHKTFPIDISDKNVQNVIQSKSVCEIDVPKNDLPPTVYVNFAKLQELDSHEGVVKAFIICTETLLARASDPRFPLTCQFIDLSNVRIASGFRVDILKQVYGAFEPNYPETLSKMVMYPVSKMVASTASMMLNFVNENTRKKFIITDNLEKVCQELGWDKKEVDECGGITQFMHRHEK
;
A
#
# COMPACT_ATOMS: atom_id res chain seq x y z
N MET A 1 28.78 -29.64 4.90
CA MET A 1 28.68 -28.63 3.83
C MET A 1 27.22 -28.51 3.45
N MET A 2 26.54 -27.44 3.86
CA MET A 2 25.19 -27.14 3.39
C MET A 2 25.28 -26.62 1.96
N THR A 3 24.78 -27.40 1.01
CA THR A 3 24.60 -27.00 -0.39
C THR A 3 23.58 -25.87 -0.43
N THR A 4 24.02 -24.66 -0.75
CA THR A 4 23.13 -23.54 -1.05
C THR A 4 22.31 -23.91 -2.30
N ALA A 5 20.99 -24.06 -2.12
CA ALA A 5 20.08 -24.30 -3.23
C ALA A 5 20.22 -23.14 -4.24
N LYS A 6 20.56 -23.46 -5.49
CA LYS A 6 20.50 -22.50 -6.60
C LYS A 6 19.05 -22.05 -6.71
N THR A 7 18.78 -20.79 -6.38
CA THR A 7 17.49 -20.17 -6.64
C THR A 7 17.23 -20.22 -8.14
N ASN A 8 16.15 -20.88 -8.55
CA ASN A 8 15.71 -20.87 -9.94
C ASN A 8 15.44 -19.40 -10.33
N PRO A 9 16.08 -18.86 -11.39
CA PRO A 9 15.91 -17.48 -11.81
C PRO A 9 14.50 -17.15 -12.34
N SER A 10 13.61 -18.14 -12.42
CA SER A 10 12.23 -18.04 -12.91
C SER A 10 11.17 -17.85 -11.82
N LEU A 11 11.55 -17.36 -10.65
CA LEU A 11 10.62 -17.15 -9.53
C LEU A 11 10.37 -15.65 -9.33
N PHE A 12 9.11 -15.22 -9.47
CA PHE A 12 8.67 -13.89 -9.06
C PHE A 12 8.37 -13.92 -7.56
N VAL A 13 9.20 -13.23 -6.78
CA VAL A 13 9.00 -13.03 -5.34
C VAL A 13 8.10 -11.82 -5.11
N SER A 14 7.37 -11.79 -3.99
CA SER A 14 6.65 -10.56 -3.62
C SER A 14 7.64 -9.40 -3.54
N THR A 15 7.22 -8.27 -4.09
CA THR A 15 8.01 -7.03 -4.11
C THR A 15 8.07 -6.34 -2.75
N SER A 16 7.25 -6.81 -1.82
CA SER A 16 7.16 -6.29 -0.47
C SER A 16 8.06 -7.08 0.48
N ASN A 17 8.92 -6.35 1.19
CA ASN A 17 9.75 -6.91 2.24
C ASN A 17 9.37 -6.25 3.56
N ASP A 18 9.05 -7.07 4.56
CA ASP A 18 8.86 -6.59 5.93
C ASP A 18 10.18 -6.16 6.57
N LYS A 19 11.32 -6.70 6.11
CA LYS A 19 12.64 -6.26 6.55
C LYS A 19 12.96 -4.92 5.88
N PRO A 20 13.14 -3.84 6.66
CA PRO A 20 13.46 -2.54 6.10
C PRO A 20 14.88 -2.52 5.55
N LYS A 21 15.10 -1.69 4.53
CA LYS A 21 16.45 -1.27 4.14
C LYS A 21 16.87 -0.10 5.02
N LEU A 22 17.97 -0.28 5.76
CA LEU A 22 18.55 0.78 6.60
C LEU A 22 19.36 1.76 5.74
N LEU A 23 19.17 3.06 5.99
CA LEU A 23 19.94 4.15 5.42
C LEU A 23 20.46 5.03 6.56
N THR A 24 21.77 5.25 6.62
CA THR A 24 22.38 6.17 7.60
C THR A 24 22.97 7.37 6.89
N ILE A 25 22.58 8.56 7.32
CA ILE A 25 23.02 9.86 6.77
C ILE A 25 23.90 10.55 7.80
N SER A 26 25.05 11.05 7.35
CA SER A 26 25.98 11.82 8.19
C SER A 26 26.00 13.28 7.76
N PHE A 27 25.93 14.19 8.74
CA PHE A 27 26.02 15.65 8.55
C PHE A 27 27.43 16.18 8.88
N ALA A 28 28.47 15.36 8.69
CA ALA A 28 29.85 15.70 9.10
C ALA A 28 30.41 16.99 8.52
N SER A 29 30.05 17.33 7.28
CA SER A 29 30.54 18.55 6.62
C SER A 29 29.81 19.82 7.05
N ASP A 30 28.60 19.69 7.56
CA ASP A 30 27.80 20.82 8.07
C ASP A 30 26.70 20.31 9.03
N PRO A 31 26.97 20.30 10.35
CA PRO A 31 25.99 19.89 11.36
C PRO A 31 24.75 20.79 11.41
N SER A 32 24.81 21.99 10.83
CA SER A 32 23.69 22.93 10.75
C SER A 32 22.79 22.69 9.54
N ALA A 33 23.26 21.91 8.56
CA ALA A 33 22.55 21.67 7.31
C ALA A 33 21.17 21.04 7.53
N SER A 34 20.25 21.42 6.64
CA SER A 34 18.94 20.77 6.54
C SER A 34 19.03 19.49 5.73
N LEU A 35 18.28 18.47 6.13
CA LEU A 35 18.08 17.26 5.34
C LEU A 35 17.47 17.60 3.96
N GLY A 36 16.66 18.67 3.87
CA GLY A 36 15.95 19.04 2.65
C GLY A 36 14.74 18.16 2.37
N ALA A 37 13.99 17.81 3.42
CA ALA A 37 12.77 17.01 3.35
C ALA A 37 11.70 17.54 4.33
N GLN A 38 10.43 17.37 3.96
CA GLN A 38 9.28 17.59 4.84
C GLN A 38 8.91 16.27 5.50
N LEU A 39 8.59 16.30 6.78
CA LEU A 39 8.22 15.12 7.57
C LEU A 39 6.70 15.03 7.73
N LEU A 40 6.16 13.82 7.61
CA LEU A 40 4.81 13.49 8.06
C LEU A 40 4.90 12.88 9.45
N SER A 41 4.16 13.45 10.39
CA SER A 41 3.93 12.88 11.71
C SER A 41 2.80 11.86 11.64
N HIS A 42 2.99 10.71 12.29
CA HIS A 42 1.98 9.65 12.40
C HIS A 42 1.31 9.62 13.79
N ASP A 43 1.25 10.77 14.47
CA ASP A 43 0.75 10.90 15.85
C ASP A 43 -0.76 10.71 16.02
N LYS A 44 -1.54 10.79 14.93
CA LYS A 44 -3.01 10.93 14.99
C LYS A 44 -3.75 9.60 15.14
N GLY A 45 -3.37 8.80 16.12
CA GLY A 45 -4.20 7.67 16.58
C GLY A 45 -4.37 6.53 15.58
N LEU A 46 -3.50 6.42 14.57
CA LEU A 46 -3.32 5.12 13.95
C LEU A 46 -2.59 4.27 14.98
N VAL A 47 -3.30 3.30 15.54
CA VAL A 47 -2.81 2.27 16.46
C VAL A 47 -1.84 1.33 15.73
N GLU A 48 -0.93 1.87 14.93
CA GLU A 48 0.23 1.15 14.43
C GLU A 48 1.19 0.99 15.61
N ASP A 49 0.86 0.05 16.49
CA ASP A 49 1.58 -0.28 17.73
C ASP A 49 3.08 -0.56 17.52
N MET A 50 3.52 -0.72 16.27
CA MET A 50 4.91 -0.90 15.89
C MET A 50 5.80 0.32 16.21
N PHE A 51 5.26 1.55 16.21
CA PHE A 51 6.06 2.77 16.32
C PHE A 51 5.47 3.78 17.33
N ASN A 52 5.72 3.53 18.61
CA ASN A 52 5.42 4.45 19.70
C ASN A 52 6.70 4.77 20.53
N PRO A 53 7.04 6.05 20.80
CA PRO A 53 6.30 7.25 20.41
C PRO A 53 6.30 7.44 18.91
N ALA A 54 5.35 8.25 18.45
CA ALA A 54 5.06 8.45 17.04
C ALA A 54 6.34 8.60 16.19
N TYR A 55 6.35 7.92 15.06
CA TYR A 55 7.43 8.03 14.08
C TYR A 55 7.12 9.15 13.08
N ALA A 56 8.19 9.68 12.50
CA ALA A 56 8.10 10.60 11.38
C ALA A 56 8.61 9.89 10.13
N SER A 57 7.87 10.01 9.03
CA SER A 57 8.34 9.54 7.73
C SER A 57 8.55 10.70 6.77
N ILE A 58 9.37 10.51 5.74
CA ILE A 58 9.54 11.51 4.69
C ILE A 58 8.23 11.68 3.92
N LEU A 59 7.65 12.88 3.96
CA LEU A 59 6.44 13.24 3.21
C LEU A 59 6.78 13.69 1.79
N ARG A 60 7.76 14.60 1.69
CA ARG A 60 8.15 15.25 0.45
C ARG A 60 9.62 15.61 0.50
N LEU A 61 10.30 15.53 -0.63
CA LEU A 61 11.66 16.05 -0.81
C LEU A 61 11.58 17.49 -1.35
N VAL A 62 12.42 18.38 -0.82
CA VAL A 62 12.51 19.76 -1.30
C VAL A 62 13.14 19.76 -2.70
N ASP A 63 12.75 20.73 -3.54
CA ASP A 63 13.28 20.89 -4.90
C ASP A 63 14.77 21.27 -4.89
N GLY A 64 15.47 20.96 -5.98
CA GLY A 64 16.94 21.14 -6.08
C GLY A 64 17.76 19.99 -5.47
N GLU A 65 19.08 20.15 -5.44
CA GLU A 65 20.00 19.18 -4.83
C GLU A 65 20.04 19.34 -3.30
N THR A 66 19.55 18.35 -2.56
CA THR A 66 19.54 18.34 -1.09
C THR A 66 20.38 17.18 -0.53
N ILE A 67 20.73 17.23 0.76
CA ILE A 67 21.39 16.11 1.46
C ILE A 67 20.53 14.84 1.32
N ALA A 68 19.21 14.94 1.52
CA ALA A 68 18.30 13.82 1.33
C ALA A 68 18.46 13.14 -0.02
N LYS A 69 18.42 13.89 -1.12
CA LYS A 69 18.56 13.34 -2.48
C LYS A 69 19.95 12.74 -2.71
N LYS A 70 21.02 13.42 -2.28
CA LYS A 70 22.40 12.93 -2.40
C LYS A 70 22.63 11.63 -1.62
N SER A 71 21.94 11.48 -0.49
CA SER A 71 21.99 10.27 0.35
C SER A 71 20.98 9.21 -0.06
N GLY A 72 20.21 9.41 -1.14
CA GLY A 72 19.26 8.42 -1.65
C GLY A 72 18.01 8.24 -0.79
N VAL A 73 17.64 9.24 0.02
CA VAL A 73 16.38 9.28 0.78
C VAL A 73 15.19 9.31 -0.18
N ALA A 74 14.13 8.58 0.18
CA ALA A 74 12.88 8.53 -0.58
C ALA A 74 11.68 8.93 0.29
N ILE A 75 10.57 9.25 -0.37
CA ILE A 75 9.27 9.41 0.29
C ILE A 75 8.89 8.09 0.98
N GLY A 76 8.36 8.18 2.19
CA GLY A 76 8.01 7.03 3.03
C GLY A 76 9.12 6.51 3.93
N ASP A 77 10.39 6.90 3.74
CA ASP A 77 11.47 6.50 4.65
C ASP A 77 11.16 6.97 6.08
N ALA A 78 11.21 6.07 7.06
CA ALA A 78 10.88 6.33 8.46
C ALA A 78 12.14 6.67 9.26
N ILE A 79 12.12 7.73 10.05
CA ILE A 79 13.21 8.07 10.97
C ILE A 79 13.13 7.16 12.18
N VAL A 80 14.18 6.38 12.43
CA VAL A 80 14.18 5.39 13.51
C VAL A 80 15.28 5.57 14.53
N ALA A 81 16.35 6.31 14.23
CA ALA A 81 17.34 6.71 15.23
C ALA A 81 18.06 8.01 14.85
N VAL A 82 18.58 8.70 15.88
CA VAL A 82 19.56 9.79 15.72
C VAL A 82 20.75 9.53 16.62
N ASN A 83 21.97 9.59 16.08
CA ASN A 83 23.22 9.25 16.79
C ASN A 83 23.18 7.88 17.51
N GLY A 84 22.46 6.92 16.93
CA GLY A 84 22.28 5.59 17.54
C GLY A 84 21.18 5.51 18.61
N GLU A 85 20.60 6.64 19.03
CA GLU A 85 19.43 6.64 19.90
C GLU A 85 18.17 6.32 19.11
N GLY A 86 17.65 5.10 19.29
CA GLY A 86 16.43 4.63 18.64
C GLY A 86 15.14 5.29 19.13
N PHE A 87 14.13 5.26 18.26
CA PHE A 87 12.75 5.73 18.54
C PHE A 87 11.69 4.62 18.43
N ARG A 88 12.08 3.38 18.12
CA ARG A 88 11.16 2.23 18.04
C ARG A 88 10.71 1.76 19.43
N ARG A 89 9.45 1.29 19.54
CA ARG A 89 8.96 0.55 20.72
C ARG A 89 9.25 -0.93 20.64
N LEU A 90 9.02 -1.52 19.47
CA LEU A 90 9.06 -2.95 19.23
C LEU A 90 10.04 -3.28 18.09
N ALA A 91 10.81 -4.35 18.26
CA ALA A 91 11.60 -4.92 17.16
C ALA A 91 10.66 -5.58 16.13
N PRO A 92 11.05 -5.69 14.84
CA PRO A 92 10.23 -6.33 13.80
C PRO A 92 9.84 -7.79 14.10
N GLU A 93 10.54 -8.44 15.04
CA GLU A 93 10.32 -9.82 15.48
C GLU A 93 9.60 -9.94 16.83
N TYR A 94 8.72 -8.98 17.16
CA TYR A 94 7.95 -8.99 18.41
C TYR A 94 6.99 -10.20 18.52
N ASP A 95 6.89 -10.78 19.72
CA ASP A 95 6.02 -11.89 20.06
C ASP A 95 4.56 -11.41 20.23
N GLU A 96 3.67 -11.87 19.35
CA GLU A 96 2.25 -11.47 19.32
C GLU A 96 1.49 -11.81 20.61
N SER A 97 1.95 -12.79 21.40
CA SER A 97 1.34 -13.12 22.70
C SER A 97 1.45 -11.99 23.73
N GLN A 98 2.38 -11.05 23.52
CA GLN A 98 2.58 -9.90 24.40
C GLN A 98 1.63 -8.72 24.08
N LEU A 99 0.78 -8.84 23.05
CA LEU A 99 -0.21 -7.82 22.67
C LEU A 99 -1.54 -7.92 23.45
N GLU A 100 -1.83 -9.03 24.12
CA GLU A 100 -3.11 -9.25 24.84
C GLU A 100 -3.40 -8.16 25.90
N HIS A 101 -2.35 -7.53 26.46
CA HIS A 101 -2.49 -6.45 27.43
C HIS A 101 -2.86 -5.08 26.83
N ILE A 102 -2.69 -4.88 25.52
CA ILE A 102 -2.95 -3.59 24.85
C ILE A 102 -4.42 -3.51 24.43
N THR A 103 -5.00 -4.61 23.94
CA THR A 103 -6.42 -4.68 23.54
C THR A 103 -7.36 -4.42 24.73
N ALA A 104 -6.96 -4.82 25.94
CA ALA A 104 -7.72 -4.55 27.16
C ALA A 104 -7.80 -3.05 27.52
N ALA A 105 -6.81 -2.24 27.13
CA ALA A 105 -6.80 -0.80 27.36
C ALA A 105 -7.70 -0.04 26.35
N VAL A 106 -7.84 -0.56 25.13
CA VAL A 106 -8.70 0.03 24.08
C VAL A 106 -10.18 -0.18 24.38
N ASN A 107 -10.55 -1.29 25.03
CA ASN A 107 -11.92 -1.54 25.49
C ASN A 107 -12.39 -0.54 26.59
N GLY A 108 -11.47 0.23 27.18
CA GLY A 108 -11.79 1.32 28.11
C GLY A 108 -12.02 2.68 27.44
N ILE A 109 -11.73 2.82 26.15
CA ILE A 109 -12.00 4.04 25.38
C ILE A 109 -13.44 3.94 24.87
N SER A 110 -14.37 4.40 25.70
CA SER A 110 -15.74 4.61 25.26
C SER A 110 -15.76 5.72 24.21
N LEU A 111 -15.90 5.36 22.93
CA LEU A 111 -16.37 6.28 21.87
C LEU A 111 -17.85 6.58 22.13
N HIS A 112 -18.10 7.39 23.15
CA HIS A 112 -19.45 7.86 23.46
C HIS A 112 -19.90 8.84 22.38
N ASN A 113 -20.79 8.35 21.51
CA ASN A 113 -21.77 9.17 20.82
C ASN A 113 -22.70 9.76 21.90
N ASN A 114 -22.81 11.08 21.93
CA ASN A 114 -23.69 11.80 22.85
C ASN A 114 -25.14 11.28 22.74
N ASN A 115 -25.60 10.60 23.78
CA ASN A 115 -26.99 10.67 24.21
C ASN A 115 -27.05 10.49 25.72
N ASN A 116 -27.53 11.54 26.39
CA ASN A 116 -27.80 11.61 27.82
C ASN A 116 -28.68 10.44 28.28
N ASN A 117 -28.32 9.82 29.41
CA ASN A 117 -29.18 9.77 30.59
C ASN A 117 -28.43 9.24 31.83
N ASN A 118 -28.73 9.87 32.96
CA ASN A 118 -28.20 9.64 34.30
C ASN A 118 -28.50 8.23 34.86
N ASN A 119 -27.58 7.66 35.64
CA ASN A 119 -27.80 7.36 37.06
C ASN A 119 -26.55 6.84 37.79
N GLU A 120 -26.57 7.01 39.12
CA GLU A 120 -25.48 6.98 40.10
C GLU A 120 -25.07 5.61 40.67
N ASN A 121 -23.93 5.63 41.40
CA ASN A 121 -23.45 4.75 42.49
C ASN A 121 -23.01 3.32 42.14
N SER A 122 -21.98 2.70 42.75
CA SER A 122 -21.13 2.94 43.93
C SER A 122 -19.91 1.99 43.85
N GLY A 123 -18.72 2.34 44.35
CA GLY A 123 -18.18 1.69 45.56
C GLY A 123 -16.74 1.17 45.36
N ASN A 124 -15.90 1.42 46.37
CA ASN A 124 -14.44 1.24 46.42
C ASN A 124 -13.97 -0.22 46.33
N ASP A 125 -12.75 -0.42 45.81
CA ASP A 125 -11.60 -1.01 46.55
C ASP A 125 -10.34 -1.06 45.65
N ASP A 126 -9.17 -1.16 46.28
CA ASP A 126 -7.79 -1.30 45.74
C ASP A 126 -7.01 0.00 45.39
N GLU A 127 -6.49 0.65 46.43
CA GLU A 127 -5.45 1.69 46.34
C GLU A 127 -4.00 1.18 46.31
N ASP A 128 -3.71 -0.10 46.59
CA ASP A 128 -2.31 -0.55 46.75
C ASP A 128 -1.66 -1.28 45.56
N ALA A 129 -2.37 -1.47 44.45
CA ALA A 129 -1.81 -2.01 43.20
C ALA A 129 -1.34 -0.92 42.20
N LYS A 130 -1.51 0.37 42.52
CA LYS A 130 -1.42 1.48 41.56
C LYS A 130 -0.04 2.12 41.35
N LYS A 131 1.04 1.66 42.01
CA LYS A 131 2.33 2.37 41.97
C LYS A 131 3.43 1.84 41.04
N GLN A 132 3.27 0.72 40.33
CA GLN A 132 4.33 0.24 39.42
C GLN A 132 3.90 -0.38 38.08
N LYS A 133 2.63 -0.31 37.69
CA LYS A 133 2.19 -0.77 36.36
C LYS A 133 1.26 0.25 35.74
N ASN A 134 1.83 1.29 35.16
CA ASN A 134 1.25 2.10 34.08
C ASN A 134 2.17 3.30 33.83
N ARG A 135 3.01 3.18 32.81
CA ARG A 135 3.42 4.36 32.05
C ARG A 135 3.10 4.11 30.58
N VAL A 136 1.84 3.76 30.34
CA VAL A 136 1.19 4.06 29.07
C VAL A 136 1.07 5.58 29.05
N VAL A 137 1.78 6.23 28.14
CA VAL A 137 1.56 7.65 27.86
C VAL A 137 0.11 7.75 27.41
N SER A 138 -0.71 8.41 28.22
CA SER A 138 -2.10 8.74 27.91
C SER A 138 -2.18 9.32 26.51
N GLU A 139 -3.25 9.01 25.77
CA GLU A 139 -3.56 9.62 24.48
C GLU A 139 -3.55 11.16 24.61
N ASN A 140 -2.40 11.76 24.35
CA ASN A 140 -2.30 13.20 24.25
C ASN A 140 -2.92 13.56 22.90
N LYS A 141 -4.11 14.15 22.94
CA LYS A 141 -4.85 14.68 21.78
C LYS A 141 -4.17 15.88 21.11
N ASN A 142 -3.00 16.28 21.60
CA ASN A 142 -2.14 17.32 21.03
C ASN A 142 -0.96 16.64 20.33
N ASN A 143 -0.34 17.28 19.33
CA ASN A 143 0.85 16.82 18.58
C ASN A 143 2.12 16.61 19.46
N ASP A 144 1.97 16.15 20.69
CA ASP A 144 3.00 16.09 21.71
C ASP A 144 4.04 15.02 21.42
N SER A 145 3.68 13.92 20.74
CA SER A 145 4.63 12.85 20.40
C SER A 145 5.63 13.28 19.33
N TYR A 146 5.18 14.00 18.30
CA TYR A 146 6.01 14.58 17.25
C TYR A 146 6.85 15.71 17.81
N ASN A 147 6.25 16.57 18.63
CA ASN A 147 6.99 17.61 19.33
C ASN A 147 8.06 17.00 20.26
N LEU A 148 7.77 15.86 20.90
CA LEU A 148 8.72 15.12 21.73
C LEU A 148 9.84 14.53 20.87
N LEU A 149 9.53 13.91 19.72
CA LEU A 149 10.53 13.45 18.75
C LEU A 149 11.43 14.60 18.30
N LEU A 150 10.85 15.71 17.84
CA LEU A 150 11.60 16.89 17.41
C LEU A 150 12.43 17.48 18.56
N THR A 151 11.89 17.52 19.77
CA THR A 151 12.61 17.99 20.96
C THR A 151 13.77 17.08 21.29
N LYS A 152 13.59 15.77 21.19
CA LYS A 152 14.65 14.76 21.39
C LYS A 152 15.73 14.87 20.31
N ILE A 153 15.35 15.03 19.03
CA ILE A 153 16.32 15.28 17.95
C ILE A 153 17.11 16.57 18.24
N LYS A 154 16.44 17.65 18.65
CA LYS A 154 17.09 18.91 19.02
C LYS A 154 18.00 18.75 20.25
N SER A 155 17.61 17.98 21.26
CA SER A 155 18.44 17.76 22.45
C SER A 155 19.67 16.92 22.13
N ILE A 156 19.54 15.86 21.33
CA ILE A 156 20.68 15.06 20.86
C ILE A 156 21.64 15.94 20.06
N LYS A 157 21.11 16.80 19.17
CA LYS A 157 21.93 17.77 18.41
C LYS A 157 22.66 18.76 19.31
N LYS A 158 22.04 19.22 20.39
CA LYS A 158 22.66 20.15 21.36
C LYS A 158 23.70 19.48 22.27
N ALA A 159 23.49 18.22 22.61
CA ALA A 159 24.35 17.45 23.51
C ALA A 159 25.54 16.81 22.79
N ALA A 160 25.47 16.65 21.48
CA ALA A 160 26.56 16.11 20.68
C ALA A 160 27.81 17.01 20.75
N ASP A 161 28.99 16.39 20.89
CA ASP A 161 30.27 17.06 20.69
C ASP A 161 30.26 17.75 19.31
N PRO A 162 30.62 19.05 19.19
CA PRO A 162 30.75 19.72 17.90
C PRO A 162 31.64 18.98 16.88
N LYS A 163 32.52 18.07 17.34
CA LYS A 163 33.36 17.22 16.51
C LYS A 163 32.69 15.93 16.04
N GLN A 164 31.55 15.55 16.62
CA GLN A 164 30.79 14.37 16.21
C GLN A 164 29.68 14.74 15.22
N PRO A 165 29.63 14.10 14.04
CA PRO A 165 28.60 14.39 13.07
C PRO A 165 27.23 13.94 13.58
N LEU A 166 26.18 14.71 13.25
CA LEU A 166 24.82 14.22 13.41
C LEU A 166 24.61 13.04 12.44
N LEU A 167 24.18 11.90 12.98
CA LEU A 167 23.84 10.70 12.23
C LEU A 167 22.32 10.50 12.31
N LEU A 168 21.69 10.36 11.15
CA LEU A 168 20.27 10.03 11.05
C LEU A 168 20.13 8.64 10.44
N SER A 169 19.45 7.72 11.13
CA SER A 169 19.13 6.40 10.60
C SER A 169 17.66 6.36 10.19
N LEU A 170 17.45 6.00 8.92
CA LEU A 170 16.15 5.84 8.30
C LEU A 170 15.94 4.39 7.85
N GLU A 171 14.68 4.00 7.82
CA GLU A 171 14.26 2.70 7.33
C GLU A 171 13.30 2.85 6.18
N ARG A 172 13.61 2.14 5.09
CA ARG A 172 12.74 2.04 3.92
C ARG A 172 11.99 0.73 3.95
N TYR A 173 10.68 0.83 3.91
CA TYR A 173 9.77 -0.29 3.83
C TYR A 173 9.12 -0.39 2.43
N GLY A 174 8.83 -1.61 1.98
CA GLY A 174 8.05 -1.84 0.76
C GLY A 174 6.58 -1.45 0.94
N TRP A 175 5.83 -1.33 -0.16
CA TRP A 175 4.44 -0.86 -0.16
C TRP A 175 3.46 -1.75 0.65
N ASP A 176 3.76 -3.05 0.74
CA ASP A 176 2.97 -4.03 1.48
C ASP A 176 3.69 -4.57 2.72
N SER A 177 4.65 -3.80 3.25
CA SER A 177 5.13 -4.04 4.62
C SER A 177 4.00 -3.82 5.61
N LYS A 178 4.02 -4.46 6.78
CA LYS A 178 3.01 -4.21 7.83
C LYS A 178 2.79 -2.72 8.11
N VAL A 179 3.87 -1.94 8.14
CA VAL A 179 3.88 -0.49 8.40
C VAL A 179 3.10 0.29 7.35
N ASN A 180 3.30 -0.02 6.06
CA ASN A 180 2.63 0.71 4.98
C ASN A 180 1.24 0.13 4.65
N ALA A 181 1.05 -1.17 4.89
CA ALA A 181 -0.19 -1.87 4.56
C ALA A 181 -1.30 -1.62 5.57
N TRP A 182 -0.98 -1.49 6.86
CA TRP A 182 -1.98 -1.47 7.95
C TRP A 182 -3.13 -0.51 7.70
N ARG A 183 -2.81 0.74 7.33
CA ARG A 183 -3.81 1.76 7.02
C ARG A 183 -4.82 1.31 5.96
N ARG A 184 -4.39 0.61 4.90
CA ARG A 184 -5.28 0.13 3.82
C ARG A 184 -6.28 -0.89 4.34
N PHE A 185 -5.81 -1.82 5.18
CA PHE A 185 -6.66 -2.84 5.80
C PHE A 185 -7.65 -2.21 6.80
N LEU A 186 -7.19 -1.22 7.56
CA LEU A 186 -8.04 -0.48 8.50
C LEU A 186 -9.15 0.31 7.77
N ILE A 187 -8.81 1.02 6.68
CA ILE A 187 -9.81 1.72 5.85
C ILE A 187 -10.82 0.73 5.25
N ALA A 188 -10.35 -0.40 4.70
CA ALA A 188 -11.22 -1.43 4.13
C ALA A 188 -12.14 -2.13 5.16
N ARG A 189 -11.89 -1.90 6.46
CA ARG A 189 -12.73 -2.36 7.57
C ARG A 189 -13.33 -1.20 8.36
N ASN A 190 -13.43 -0.01 7.75
CA ASN A 190 -14.07 1.16 8.33
C ASN A 190 -13.54 1.54 9.72
N GLY A 191 -12.26 1.31 10.00
CA GLY A 191 -11.65 1.57 11.30
C GLY A 191 -11.79 0.43 12.32
N ASP A 192 -12.44 -0.69 11.99
CA ASP A 192 -12.51 -1.85 12.86
C ASP A 192 -11.15 -2.56 12.93
N VAL A 193 -10.44 -2.34 14.04
CA VAL A 193 -9.10 -2.88 14.29
C VAL A 193 -9.10 -4.41 14.30
N ALA A 194 -10.08 -5.06 14.94
CA ALA A 194 -10.11 -6.52 15.05
C ALA A 194 -10.34 -7.17 13.68
N ALA A 195 -11.28 -6.62 12.90
CA ALA A 195 -11.54 -7.08 11.54
C ALA A 195 -10.36 -6.81 10.59
N ALA A 196 -9.68 -5.67 10.73
CA ALA A 196 -8.48 -5.34 9.98
C ALA A 196 -7.32 -6.26 10.30
N THR A 197 -7.07 -6.55 11.58
CA THR A 197 -6.06 -7.52 12.03
C THR A 197 -6.33 -8.90 11.44
N LYS A 198 -7.57 -9.40 11.55
CA LYS A 198 -7.96 -10.68 10.97
C LYS A 198 -7.72 -10.74 9.45
N MET A 199 -8.05 -9.66 8.75
CA MET A 199 -7.84 -9.54 7.30
C MET A 199 -6.33 -9.52 6.95
N MET A 200 -5.51 -8.79 7.72
CA MET A 200 -4.06 -8.73 7.54
C MET A 200 -3.39 -10.10 7.80
N THR A 201 -3.83 -10.84 8.82
CA THR A 201 -3.34 -12.20 9.11
C THR A 201 -3.69 -13.16 7.96
N ALA A 202 -4.91 -13.07 7.43
CA ALA A 202 -5.33 -13.86 6.27
C ALA A 202 -4.50 -13.51 5.03
N HIS A 203 -4.24 -12.22 4.78
CA HIS A 203 -3.36 -11.74 3.72
C HIS A 203 -1.93 -12.27 3.87
N THR A 204 -1.37 -12.22 5.07
CA THR A 204 -0.03 -12.77 5.35
C THR A 204 0.01 -14.26 5.03
N THR A 205 -1.02 -15.02 5.43
CA THR A 205 -1.13 -16.45 5.10
C THR A 205 -1.23 -16.68 3.59
N TRP A 206 -2.01 -15.84 2.89
CA TRP A 206 -2.14 -15.89 1.45
C TRP A 206 -0.81 -15.61 0.74
N LYS A 207 -0.06 -14.58 1.15
CA LYS A 207 1.26 -14.27 0.58
C LYS A 207 2.24 -15.44 0.66
N HIS A 208 2.31 -16.12 1.80
CA HIS A 208 3.17 -17.30 1.96
C HIS A 208 2.78 -18.47 1.06
N LYS A 209 1.50 -18.58 0.69
CA LYS A 209 0.99 -19.63 -0.21
C LYS A 209 1.14 -19.26 -1.67
N THR A 210 1.01 -17.98 -2.00
CA THR A 210 1.00 -17.48 -3.37
C THR A 210 2.40 -17.20 -3.91
N PHE A 211 3.33 -16.73 -3.07
CA PHE A 211 4.68 -16.40 -3.50
C PHE A 211 5.71 -17.44 -3.03
N PRO A 212 6.79 -17.66 -3.81
CA PRO A 212 7.03 -17.09 -5.13
C PRO A 212 6.11 -17.67 -6.23
N ILE A 213 5.77 -16.85 -7.22
CA ILE A 213 5.05 -17.29 -8.41
C ILE A 213 6.08 -17.79 -9.43
N ASP A 214 5.93 -19.02 -9.92
CA ASP A 214 6.76 -19.54 -11.01
C ASP A 214 6.38 -18.89 -12.33
N ILE A 215 7.23 -17.99 -12.81
CA ILE A 215 7.01 -17.33 -14.11
C ILE A 215 7.30 -18.28 -15.26
N SER A 216 7.97 -19.43 -15.06
CA SER A 216 8.16 -20.43 -16.11
C SER A 216 6.93 -21.33 -16.34
N ASP A 217 5.91 -21.23 -15.49
CA ASP A 217 4.62 -21.88 -15.68
C ASP A 217 4.03 -21.49 -17.04
N LYS A 218 3.72 -22.50 -17.88
CA LYS A 218 3.20 -22.30 -19.24
C LYS A 218 1.93 -21.47 -19.27
N ASN A 219 1.04 -21.61 -18.29
CA ASN A 219 -0.20 -20.85 -18.22
C ASN A 219 0.08 -19.37 -17.96
N VAL A 220 1.04 -19.06 -17.10
CA VAL A 220 1.48 -17.69 -16.82
C VAL A 220 2.20 -17.11 -18.04
N GLN A 221 3.12 -17.86 -18.64
CA GLN A 221 3.82 -17.48 -19.86
C GLN A 221 2.87 -17.18 -21.01
N ASN A 222 1.85 -18.01 -21.23
CA ASN A 222 0.86 -17.78 -22.28
C ASN A 222 0.14 -16.45 -22.10
N VAL A 223 -0.22 -16.08 -20.86
CA VAL A 223 -0.90 -14.80 -20.57
C VAL A 223 0.04 -13.61 -20.83
N ILE A 224 1.29 -13.70 -20.36
CA ILE A 224 2.30 -12.64 -20.51
C ILE A 224 2.70 -12.48 -21.98
N GLN A 225 3.02 -13.57 -22.68
CA GLN A 225 3.47 -13.56 -24.07
C GLN A 225 2.36 -13.11 -25.03
N SER A 226 1.11 -13.51 -24.79
CA SER A 226 -0.03 -13.01 -25.57
C SER A 226 -0.32 -11.53 -25.29
N LYS A 227 0.22 -10.98 -24.20
CA LYS A 227 -0.11 -9.64 -23.67
C LYS A 227 -1.60 -9.49 -23.42
N SER A 228 -2.22 -10.55 -22.89
CA SER A 228 -3.63 -10.51 -22.45
C SER A 228 -3.78 -9.67 -21.19
N VAL A 229 -2.73 -9.67 -20.35
CA VAL A 229 -2.58 -8.82 -19.17
C VAL A 229 -1.16 -8.28 -19.16
N CYS A 230 -1.00 -6.97 -19.06
CA CYS A 230 0.32 -6.34 -18.96
C CYS A 230 0.25 -4.97 -18.30
N GLU A 231 1.42 -4.35 -18.14
CA GLU A 231 1.56 -3.04 -17.57
C GLU A 231 1.54 -1.96 -18.65
N ILE A 232 0.84 -0.86 -18.35
CA ILE A 232 0.87 0.36 -19.12
C ILE A 232 1.36 1.49 -18.22
N ASP A 233 2.49 2.06 -18.61
CA ASP A 233 3.12 3.15 -17.90
C ASP A 233 3.27 4.33 -18.87
N VAL A 234 2.27 5.20 -18.85
CA VAL A 234 2.23 6.42 -19.68
C VAL A 234 2.96 7.51 -18.89
N PRO A 235 4.18 7.90 -19.28
CA PRO A 235 4.92 8.92 -18.58
C PRO A 235 4.18 10.25 -18.65
N LYS A 236 4.12 10.98 -17.52
CA LYS A 236 3.66 12.39 -17.35
C LYS A 236 2.26 12.63 -16.74
N ASN A 237 1.69 11.69 -15.99
CA ASN A 237 0.45 11.99 -15.27
C ASN A 237 0.60 11.80 -13.77
N ASP A 238 -0.05 12.68 -13.00
CA ASP A 238 -0.20 12.56 -11.55
C ASP A 238 -1.13 11.39 -11.16
N LEU A 239 -1.63 10.63 -12.14
CA LEU A 239 -2.49 9.49 -11.94
C LEU A 239 -1.72 8.16 -11.86
N PRO A 240 -2.26 7.17 -11.14
CA PRO A 240 -1.60 5.89 -10.96
C PRO A 240 -1.35 5.11 -12.26
N PRO A 241 -0.30 4.28 -12.33
CA PRO A 241 -0.05 3.42 -13.48
C PRO A 241 -1.16 2.38 -13.67
N THR A 242 -1.31 1.86 -14.88
CA THR A 242 -2.48 1.05 -15.27
C THR A 242 -2.11 -0.39 -15.57
N VAL A 243 -2.85 -1.35 -15.02
CA VAL A 243 -2.87 -2.73 -15.51
C VAL A 243 -3.82 -2.78 -16.70
N TYR A 244 -3.32 -3.15 -17.87
CA TYR A 244 -4.10 -3.33 -19.08
C TYR A 244 -4.53 -4.78 -19.24
N VAL A 245 -5.78 -4.95 -19.70
CA VAL A 245 -6.41 -6.24 -19.91
C VAL A 245 -7.03 -6.24 -21.30
N ASN A 246 -6.41 -6.96 -22.22
CA ASN A 246 -7.03 -7.23 -23.52
C ASN A 246 -8.02 -8.39 -23.37
N PHE A 247 -9.30 -8.06 -23.22
CA PHE A 247 -10.30 -9.06 -22.87
C PHE A 247 -10.57 -10.04 -24.02
N ALA A 248 -10.43 -9.60 -25.28
CA ALA A 248 -10.57 -10.48 -26.44
C ALA A 248 -9.53 -11.61 -26.42
N LYS A 249 -8.25 -11.29 -26.19
CA LYS A 249 -7.20 -12.30 -26.04
C LYS A 249 -7.38 -13.15 -24.80
N LEU A 250 -7.81 -12.54 -23.69
CA LEU A 250 -8.08 -13.25 -22.45
C LEU A 250 -9.18 -14.32 -22.62
N GLN A 251 -10.20 -14.07 -23.45
CA GLN A 251 -11.24 -15.06 -23.78
C GLN A 251 -10.70 -16.30 -24.51
N GLU A 252 -9.57 -16.17 -25.20
CA GLU A 252 -8.91 -17.26 -25.94
C GLU A 252 -8.02 -18.13 -25.03
N LEU A 253 -7.85 -17.74 -23.76
CA LEU A 253 -7.03 -18.48 -22.81
C LEU A 253 -7.86 -19.54 -22.06
N ASP A 254 -7.26 -20.73 -21.94
CA ASP A 254 -7.89 -21.87 -21.25
C ASP A 254 -7.68 -21.84 -19.72
N SER A 255 -6.67 -21.12 -19.22
CA SER A 255 -6.27 -21.16 -17.80
C SER A 255 -6.63 -19.88 -17.05
N HIS A 256 -7.58 -19.99 -16.11
CA HIS A 256 -7.91 -18.88 -15.21
C HIS A 256 -6.81 -18.61 -14.18
N GLU A 257 -6.12 -19.66 -13.73
CA GLU A 257 -5.04 -19.54 -12.75
C GLU A 257 -3.87 -18.73 -13.30
N GLY A 258 -3.50 -18.97 -14.57
CA GLY A 258 -2.47 -18.19 -15.26
C GLY A 258 -2.83 -16.70 -15.32
N VAL A 259 -4.11 -16.39 -15.62
CA VAL A 259 -4.63 -15.02 -15.65
C VAL A 259 -4.51 -14.36 -14.27
N VAL A 260 -5.00 -15.01 -13.20
CA VAL A 260 -4.94 -14.45 -11.84
C VAL A 260 -3.48 -14.19 -11.42
N LYS A 261 -2.57 -15.12 -11.67
CA LYS A 261 -1.13 -14.94 -11.39
C LYS A 261 -0.54 -13.78 -12.18
N ALA A 262 -0.85 -13.65 -13.46
CA ALA A 262 -0.36 -12.53 -14.28
C ALA A 262 -0.88 -11.16 -13.77
N PHE A 263 -2.14 -11.08 -13.36
CA PHE A 263 -2.71 -9.88 -12.72
C PHE A 263 -1.97 -9.53 -11.42
N ILE A 264 -1.70 -10.52 -10.57
CA ILE A 264 -0.93 -10.34 -9.34
C ILE A 264 0.47 -9.81 -9.66
N ILE A 265 1.17 -10.42 -10.62
CA ILE A 265 2.53 -10.00 -11.02
C ILE A 265 2.52 -8.54 -11.51
N CYS A 266 1.64 -8.18 -12.44
CA CYS A 266 1.58 -6.81 -12.97
C CYS A 266 1.24 -5.82 -11.85
N THR A 267 0.28 -6.15 -10.98
CA THR A 267 -0.11 -5.26 -9.89
C THR A 267 0.98 -5.08 -8.85
N GLU A 268 1.63 -6.16 -8.40
CA GLU A 268 2.79 -6.11 -7.50
C GLU A 268 3.88 -5.21 -8.07
N THR A 269 4.21 -5.39 -9.34
CA THR A 269 5.31 -4.68 -9.98
C THR A 269 4.98 -3.19 -10.15
N LEU A 270 3.71 -2.82 -10.38
CA LEU A 270 3.28 -1.42 -10.41
C LEU A 270 3.22 -0.80 -9.01
N LEU A 271 2.69 -1.49 -8.01
CA LEU A 271 2.62 -0.99 -6.63
C LEU A 271 4.02 -0.81 -6.02
N ALA A 272 4.98 -1.67 -6.38
CA ALA A 272 6.38 -1.52 -6.00
C ALA A 272 7.05 -0.24 -6.54
N ARG A 273 6.52 0.31 -7.63
CA ARG A 273 6.98 1.56 -8.26
C ARG A 273 6.21 2.79 -7.78
N ALA A 274 5.25 2.64 -6.86
CA ALA A 274 4.51 3.77 -6.33
C ALA A 274 5.46 4.82 -5.75
N SER A 275 5.22 6.09 -6.09
CA SER A 275 6.00 7.22 -5.58
C SER A 275 5.88 7.37 -4.06
N ASP A 276 4.75 6.95 -3.50
CA ASP A 276 4.51 6.87 -2.07
C ASP A 276 4.06 5.45 -1.68
N PRO A 277 4.92 4.65 -1.04
CA PRO A 277 4.59 3.27 -0.67
C PRO A 277 3.50 3.18 0.40
N ARG A 278 3.12 4.28 1.06
CA ARG A 278 2.02 4.34 2.05
C ARG A 278 0.65 4.47 1.40
N PHE A 279 0.61 4.95 0.16
CA PHE A 279 -0.60 5.12 -0.64
C PHE A 279 -0.39 4.56 -2.05
N PRO A 280 -0.02 3.28 -2.16
CA PRO A 280 0.27 2.69 -3.45
C PRO A 280 -1.05 2.48 -4.18
N LEU A 281 -1.19 3.08 -5.35
CA LEU A 281 -2.39 3.00 -6.17
C LEU A 281 -2.05 2.44 -7.56
N THR A 282 -3.02 1.77 -8.16
CA THR A 282 -3.03 1.39 -9.58
C THR A 282 -4.42 1.62 -10.18
N CYS A 283 -4.45 1.85 -11.48
CA CYS A 283 -5.65 1.80 -12.29
C CYS A 283 -5.73 0.45 -13.02
N GLN A 284 -6.92 0.10 -13.50
CA GLN A 284 -7.14 -1.05 -14.36
C GLN A 284 -7.92 -0.62 -15.61
N PHE A 285 -7.45 -1.02 -16.79
CA PHE A 285 -8.13 -0.76 -18.06
C PHE A 285 -8.48 -2.09 -18.72
N ILE A 286 -9.78 -2.38 -18.82
CA ILE A 286 -10.31 -3.56 -19.50
C ILE A 286 -10.76 -3.15 -20.89
N ASP A 287 -9.95 -3.51 -21.87
CA ASP A 287 -10.26 -3.29 -23.28
C ASP A 287 -11.13 -4.42 -23.81
N LEU A 288 -12.34 -4.04 -24.18
CA LEU A 288 -13.36 -4.88 -24.77
C LEU A 288 -13.42 -4.73 -26.30
N SER A 289 -12.44 -4.03 -26.89
CA SER A 289 -12.30 -3.94 -28.34
C SER A 289 -12.15 -5.34 -28.89
N ASN A 290 -12.90 -5.65 -29.95
CA ASN A 290 -12.91 -6.95 -30.61
C ASN A 290 -13.48 -8.12 -29.76
N VAL A 291 -14.10 -7.85 -28.61
CA VAL A 291 -14.83 -8.88 -27.86
C VAL A 291 -16.07 -9.30 -28.65
N ARG A 292 -16.18 -10.60 -28.92
CA ARG A 292 -17.36 -11.16 -29.58
C ARG A 292 -18.46 -11.34 -28.54
N ILE A 293 -19.60 -10.67 -28.71
CA ILE A 293 -20.74 -10.81 -27.77
C ILE A 293 -21.21 -12.27 -27.65
N ALA A 294 -21.09 -13.04 -28.74
CA ALA A 294 -21.49 -14.45 -28.80
C ALA A 294 -20.66 -15.39 -27.90
N SER A 295 -19.42 -15.05 -27.55
CA SER A 295 -18.59 -15.89 -26.65
C SER A 295 -18.92 -15.71 -25.17
N GLY A 296 -19.83 -14.79 -24.83
CA GLY A 296 -20.25 -14.52 -23.47
C GLY A 296 -19.16 -13.85 -22.63
N PHE A 297 -19.58 -13.20 -21.55
CA PHE A 297 -18.65 -12.59 -20.61
C PHE A 297 -18.16 -13.65 -19.61
N ARG A 298 -16.84 -13.85 -19.51
CA ARG A 298 -16.20 -14.84 -18.60
C ARG A 298 -16.20 -14.33 -17.15
N VAL A 299 -17.37 -14.32 -16.53
CA VAL A 299 -17.61 -13.80 -15.16
C VAL A 299 -16.82 -14.59 -14.10
N ASP A 300 -16.59 -15.87 -14.35
CA ASP A 300 -15.78 -16.75 -13.54
C ASP A 300 -14.34 -16.25 -13.39
N ILE A 301 -13.70 -15.79 -14.47
CA ILE A 301 -12.36 -15.21 -14.41
C ILE A 301 -12.36 -13.94 -13.56
N LEU A 302 -13.32 -13.02 -13.80
CA LEU A 302 -13.43 -11.82 -12.98
C LEU A 302 -13.63 -12.17 -11.50
N LYS A 303 -14.50 -13.12 -11.17
CA LYS A 303 -14.72 -13.57 -9.78
C LYS A 303 -13.45 -14.10 -9.15
N GLN A 304 -12.63 -14.85 -9.90
CA GLN A 304 -11.35 -15.35 -9.38
C GLN A 304 -10.33 -14.23 -9.16
N VAL A 305 -10.23 -13.29 -10.11
CA VAL A 305 -9.36 -12.11 -9.96
C VAL A 305 -9.78 -11.29 -8.74
N TYR A 306 -11.06 -10.94 -8.61
CA TYR A 306 -11.55 -10.18 -7.45
C TYR A 306 -11.47 -10.96 -6.15
N GLY A 307 -11.70 -12.28 -6.18
CA GLY A 307 -11.52 -13.14 -5.02
C GLY A 307 -10.08 -13.11 -4.47
N ALA A 308 -9.09 -12.89 -5.34
CA ALA A 308 -7.71 -12.65 -4.92
C ALA A 308 -7.48 -11.19 -4.50
N PHE A 309 -8.05 -10.22 -5.21
CA PHE A 309 -7.71 -8.80 -5.03
C PHE A 309 -8.42 -8.12 -3.87
N GLU A 310 -9.72 -8.37 -3.68
CA GLU A 310 -10.51 -7.71 -2.65
C GLU A 310 -9.99 -7.97 -1.22
N PRO A 311 -9.61 -9.20 -0.82
CA PRO A 311 -9.08 -9.46 0.51
C PRO A 311 -7.59 -9.11 0.68
N ASN A 312 -6.78 -9.13 -0.39
CA ASN A 312 -5.31 -9.05 -0.29
C ASN A 312 -4.73 -7.72 -0.79
N TYR A 313 -5.47 -6.97 -1.60
CA TYR A 313 -5.07 -5.66 -2.13
C TYR A 313 -6.11 -4.58 -1.78
N PRO A 314 -6.53 -4.44 -0.50
CA PRO A 314 -7.47 -3.40 -0.13
C PRO A 314 -6.89 -2.01 -0.42
N GLU A 315 -7.75 -1.09 -0.86
CA GLU A 315 -7.42 0.32 -1.10
C GLU A 315 -6.22 0.59 -2.03
N THR A 316 -5.88 -0.35 -2.92
CA THR A 316 -4.88 -0.12 -3.98
C THR A 316 -5.49 0.24 -5.34
N LEU A 317 -6.75 -0.15 -5.58
CA LEU A 317 -7.46 0.23 -6.79
C LEU A 317 -7.90 1.70 -6.71
N SER A 318 -7.41 2.52 -7.63
CA SER A 318 -7.87 3.90 -7.86
C SER A 318 -9.12 3.92 -8.73
N LYS A 319 -9.00 3.40 -9.96
CA LYS A 319 -10.07 3.33 -10.97
C LYS A 319 -9.99 2.03 -11.74
N MET A 320 -11.14 1.51 -12.12
CA MET A 320 -11.24 0.50 -13.16
C MET A 320 -12.08 1.06 -14.30
N VAL A 321 -11.59 1.01 -15.53
CA VAL A 321 -12.29 1.50 -16.71
C VAL A 321 -12.51 0.33 -17.67
N MET A 322 -13.76 0.12 -18.08
CA MET A 322 -14.14 -0.86 -19.10
C MET A 322 -14.58 -0.11 -20.36
N TYR A 323 -13.93 -0.39 -21.49
CA TYR A 323 -14.17 0.31 -22.76
C TYR A 323 -13.80 -0.56 -23.97
N PRO A 324 -14.47 -0.43 -25.11
CA PRO A 324 -15.75 0.24 -25.29
C PRO A 324 -16.89 -0.67 -24.81
N VAL A 325 -17.85 -0.11 -24.08
CA VAL A 325 -19.00 -0.87 -23.59
C VAL A 325 -20.27 -0.34 -24.24
N SER A 326 -20.91 -1.16 -25.08
CA SER A 326 -22.23 -0.82 -25.62
C SER A 326 -23.29 -0.75 -24.50
N LYS A 327 -24.36 0.02 -24.70
CA LYS A 327 -25.44 0.16 -23.70
C LYS A 327 -26.01 -1.19 -23.21
N MET A 328 -26.08 -2.19 -24.10
CA MET A 328 -26.54 -3.53 -23.74
C MET A 328 -25.55 -4.25 -22.83
N VAL A 329 -24.25 -4.20 -23.16
CA VAL A 329 -23.19 -4.82 -22.35
C VAL A 329 -23.03 -4.10 -21.00
N ALA A 330 -23.30 -2.79 -20.93
CA ALA A 330 -23.22 -2.03 -19.69
C ALA A 330 -24.19 -2.54 -18.62
N SER A 331 -25.43 -2.85 -19.01
CA SER A 331 -26.44 -3.44 -18.11
C SER A 331 -26.01 -4.82 -17.62
N THR A 332 -25.49 -5.65 -18.52
CA THR A 332 -25.00 -7.00 -18.19
C THR A 332 -23.77 -6.94 -17.27
N ALA A 333 -22.80 -6.08 -17.57
CA ALA A 333 -21.61 -5.88 -16.74
C ALA A 333 -22.00 -5.41 -15.33
N SER A 334 -22.93 -4.45 -15.22
CA SER A 334 -23.41 -3.97 -13.92
C SER A 334 -24.04 -5.09 -13.09
N MET A 335 -24.85 -5.95 -13.70
CA MET A 335 -25.44 -7.11 -13.02
C MET A 335 -24.38 -8.15 -12.61
N MET A 336 -23.39 -8.39 -13.48
CA MET A 336 -22.33 -9.37 -13.23
C MET A 336 -21.41 -8.96 -12.08
N LEU A 337 -21.28 -7.66 -11.81
CA LEU A 337 -20.41 -7.11 -10.76
C LEU A 337 -21.11 -6.97 -9.40
N ASN A 338 -22.33 -7.52 -9.24
CA ASN A 338 -23.06 -7.50 -7.96
C ASN A 338 -22.32 -8.18 -6.80
N PHE A 339 -21.38 -9.10 -7.10
CA PHE A 339 -20.54 -9.75 -6.08
C PHE A 339 -19.45 -8.82 -5.52
N VAL A 340 -19.12 -7.72 -6.21
CA VAL A 340 -18.13 -6.75 -5.77
C VAL A 340 -18.76 -5.81 -4.75
N ASN A 341 -18.06 -5.49 -3.66
CA ASN A 341 -18.56 -4.56 -2.66
C ASN A 341 -18.86 -3.15 -3.24
N GLU A 342 -19.79 -2.43 -2.60
CA GLU A 342 -20.28 -1.16 -3.12
C GLU A 342 -19.19 -0.08 -3.27
N ASN A 343 -18.23 -0.02 -2.33
CA ASN A 343 -17.15 0.96 -2.36
C ASN A 343 -16.22 0.73 -3.56
N THR A 344 -15.90 -0.52 -3.87
CA THR A 344 -15.10 -0.90 -5.04
C THR A 344 -15.88 -0.65 -6.33
N ARG A 345 -17.20 -0.95 -6.37
CA ARG A 345 -18.04 -0.68 -7.56
C ARG A 345 -18.09 0.81 -7.92
N LYS A 346 -18.03 1.72 -6.94
CA LYS A 346 -17.97 3.18 -7.20
C LYS A 346 -16.70 3.59 -7.97
N LYS A 347 -15.67 2.75 -7.99
CA LYS A 347 -14.42 2.97 -8.73
C LYS A 347 -14.51 2.50 -10.20
N PHE A 348 -15.61 1.86 -10.60
CA PHE A 348 -15.78 1.29 -11.94
C PHE A 348 -16.41 2.30 -12.89
N ILE A 349 -15.76 2.50 -14.03
CA ILE A 349 -16.21 3.36 -15.12
C ILE A 349 -16.48 2.46 -16.32
N ILE A 350 -17.75 2.24 -16.61
CA ILE A 350 -18.22 1.45 -17.75
C ILE A 350 -18.67 2.45 -18.82
N THR A 351 -17.95 2.53 -19.95
CA THR A 351 -18.20 3.59 -20.93
C THR A 351 -17.85 3.21 -22.36
N ASP A 352 -18.48 3.88 -23.32
CA ASP A 352 -18.15 3.91 -24.75
C ASP A 352 -17.51 5.25 -25.17
N ASN A 353 -17.20 6.14 -24.22
CA ASN A 353 -16.63 7.45 -24.48
C ASN A 353 -15.11 7.47 -24.20
N LEU A 354 -14.31 7.59 -25.26
CA LEU A 354 -12.84 7.66 -25.19
C LEU A 354 -12.33 8.86 -24.38
N GLU A 355 -12.99 10.01 -24.48
CA GLU A 355 -12.60 11.20 -23.71
C GLU A 355 -12.71 10.94 -22.21
N LYS A 356 -13.75 10.23 -21.78
CA LYS A 356 -13.92 9.82 -20.39
C LYS A 356 -12.86 8.82 -19.95
N VAL A 357 -12.46 7.89 -20.81
CA VAL A 357 -11.35 6.96 -20.54
C VAL A 357 -10.06 7.75 -20.29
N CYS A 358 -9.74 8.67 -21.21
CA CYS A 358 -8.54 9.51 -21.13
C CYS A 358 -8.55 10.37 -19.86
N GLN A 359 -9.70 10.96 -19.51
CA GLN A 359 -9.84 11.75 -18.28
C GLN A 359 -9.59 10.93 -17.00
N GLU A 360 -10.20 9.74 -16.90
CA GLU A 360 -10.15 8.92 -15.68
C GLU A 360 -8.81 8.19 -15.50
N LEU A 361 -8.08 7.94 -16.59
CA LEU A 361 -6.76 7.28 -16.59
C LEU A 361 -5.60 8.27 -16.81
N GLY A 362 -5.92 9.53 -17.08
CA GLY A 362 -4.96 10.62 -17.27
C GLY A 362 -4.31 10.64 -18.64
N TRP A 363 -4.75 9.81 -19.58
CA TRP A 363 -4.11 9.74 -20.88
C TRP A 363 -4.36 11.00 -21.71
N ASP A 364 -3.36 11.43 -22.48
CA ASP A 364 -3.55 12.51 -23.44
C ASP A 364 -4.36 11.98 -24.62
N LYS A 365 -5.62 12.44 -24.73
CA LYS A 365 -6.50 12.04 -25.83
C LYS A 365 -5.88 12.31 -27.20
N LYS A 366 -5.15 13.41 -27.35
CA LYS A 366 -4.49 13.75 -28.62
C LYS A 366 -3.46 12.70 -28.99
N GLU A 367 -2.68 12.23 -28.02
CA GLU A 367 -1.71 11.14 -28.23
C GLU A 367 -2.41 9.84 -28.63
N VAL A 368 -3.53 9.49 -27.97
CA VAL A 368 -4.31 8.30 -28.31
C VAL A 368 -4.83 8.36 -29.74
N ASP A 369 -5.39 9.52 -30.13
CA ASP A 369 -5.89 9.76 -31.50
C ASP A 369 -4.74 9.69 -32.53
N GLU A 370 -3.59 10.29 -32.23
CA GLU A 370 -2.39 10.26 -33.09
C GLU A 370 -1.79 8.85 -33.26
N CYS A 371 -1.96 7.97 -32.27
CA CYS A 371 -1.55 6.56 -32.38
C CYS A 371 -2.48 5.74 -33.29
N GLY A 372 -3.63 6.28 -33.69
CA GLY A 372 -4.64 5.55 -34.47
C GLY A 372 -5.69 4.84 -33.61
N GLY A 373 -5.82 5.22 -32.34
CA GLY A 373 -6.81 4.69 -31.41
C GLY A 373 -6.21 3.96 -30.21
N ILE A 374 -7.10 3.45 -29.34
CA ILE A 374 -6.70 2.92 -28.03
C ILE A 374 -5.80 1.69 -28.12
N THR A 375 -6.09 0.77 -29.06
CA THR A 375 -5.32 -0.47 -29.19
C THR A 375 -3.88 -0.20 -29.59
N GLN A 376 -3.67 0.74 -30.53
CA GLN A 376 -2.33 1.16 -30.97
C GLN A 376 -1.61 1.95 -29.88
N PHE A 377 -2.33 2.79 -29.15
CA PHE A 377 -1.78 3.49 -27.98
C PHE A 377 -1.29 2.49 -26.91
N MET A 378 -2.07 1.43 -26.62
CA MET A 378 -1.62 0.38 -25.69
C MET A 378 -0.34 -0.27 -26.18
N HIS A 379 -0.30 -0.73 -27.44
CA HIS A 379 0.89 -1.35 -28.01
C HIS A 379 2.16 -0.48 -27.95
N ARG A 380 2.00 0.84 -28.00
CA ARG A 380 3.10 1.80 -27.87
C ARG A 380 3.67 1.86 -26.44
N HIS A 381 2.84 1.70 -25.42
CA HIS A 381 3.17 1.90 -24.01
C HIS A 381 3.26 0.59 -23.18
N GLU A 382 2.99 -0.55 -23.81
CA GLU A 382 3.21 -1.89 -23.26
C GLU A 382 4.68 -2.09 -22.88
N LYS A 383 4.94 -2.48 -21.62
CA LYS A 383 6.26 -2.89 -21.12
C LYS A 383 6.46 -4.40 -21.12
#